data_AF-A0AAD4D0S1-F1
#
_entry.id   AF-A0AAD4D0S1-F1
#
_cell.length_a   1.000
_cell.length_b   1.000
_cell.length_c   1.000
_cell.angle_alpha   90.00
_cell.angle_beta   90.00
_cell.angle_gamma   90.00
#
_symmetry.space_group_name_H-M   'P 1'
#
loop_
_entity.id
_entity.type
_entity.pdbx_description
1 polymer ?
#
loop_
_entity_poly.entity_id
_entity_poly.type
_entity_poly.pdbx_seq_one_letter_code
_entity_poly.pdbx_strand_id
1 'polypeptide(L)'
;MMQCVANGHTVIALGNLHPKPQDNKDELDSYMYQTVGHDVIHLYKDCLDVPLYRQEIKGSPVEQGADYVKTDQDETEDLFELLSTVKTAHPDLEAVSVGAILSNYQRIRVENVCSRLGLVALAYLWQRNQEELLSEMAQAGVNAVLVKIAAIGLKRQHLGQSIGDMFPHLCKMNREYDLHICGEGGEYETITLDCPLFKRRIVVEDSEVVIHSDDAFAQVAYLKFKKLRLEDKTEDELEPYWMSDMNLDPVWEADELMLSIEELVNAKQASLKKDDSATGYVIAQGTGIDQTRTSGDGSGRHVSKFLSHDSEVVCAIGGTTAFETPSSEGSRHLSIAEETTACLQNVQAKLEKIGLGWAEVVFMQVFVSNMADFVVVNGAYKTFFGINPPPRACVGANLPKPCRIQ
;
A
#
# COMPACT_ATOMS: atom_id res chain seq x y z
N MET A 1 -5.28 -9.26 8.76
CA MET A 1 -6.35 -9.78 9.66
C MET A 1 -6.13 -9.37 11.11
N MET A 2 -5.03 -9.79 11.77
CA MET A 2 -4.77 -9.42 13.17
C MET A 2 -4.76 -7.90 13.40
N GLN A 3 -4.07 -7.15 12.52
CA GLN A 3 -4.12 -5.68 12.52
C GLN A 3 -5.54 -5.11 12.41
N CYS A 4 -6.41 -5.71 11.61
CA CYS A 4 -7.80 -5.25 11.48
C CYS A 4 -8.55 -5.39 12.81
N VAL A 5 -8.42 -6.56 13.45
CA VAL A 5 -9.08 -6.85 14.74
C VAL A 5 -8.52 -5.96 15.84
N ALA A 6 -7.19 -5.75 15.86
CA ALA A 6 -6.54 -4.85 16.81
C ALA A 6 -7.01 -3.39 16.65
N ASN A 7 -7.31 -2.96 15.41
CA ASN A 7 -7.90 -1.66 15.10
C ASN A 7 -9.44 -1.61 15.24
N GLY A 8 -10.06 -2.63 15.85
CA GLY A 8 -11.49 -2.65 16.16
C GLY A 8 -12.41 -3.06 15.01
N HIS A 9 -11.86 -3.56 13.90
CA HIS A 9 -12.66 -4.09 12.79
C HIS A 9 -13.09 -5.54 13.05
N THR A 10 -14.27 -5.91 12.56
CA THR A 10 -14.74 -7.30 12.57
C THR A 10 -14.49 -7.93 11.21
N VAL A 11 -13.83 -9.09 11.18
CA VAL A 11 -13.67 -9.88 9.95
C VAL A 11 -14.96 -10.64 9.69
N ILE A 12 -15.66 -10.32 8.61
CA ILE A 12 -16.97 -10.93 8.28
C ILE A 12 -16.90 -11.97 7.15
N ALA A 13 -15.86 -11.94 6.33
CA ALA A 13 -15.67 -12.82 5.19
C ALA A 13 -14.21 -12.86 4.75
N LEU A 14 -13.83 -13.93 4.06
CA LEU A 14 -12.55 -14.09 3.37
C LEU A 14 -12.78 -14.11 1.86
N GLY A 15 -11.92 -13.41 1.12
CA GLY A 15 -11.86 -13.47 -0.34
C GLY A 15 -10.55 -14.09 -0.79
N ASN A 16 -10.61 -15.03 -1.74
CA ASN A 16 -9.42 -15.63 -2.34
C ASN A 16 -9.60 -15.80 -3.85
N LEU A 17 -8.65 -15.26 -4.62
CA LEU A 17 -8.47 -15.59 -6.03
C LEU A 17 -7.51 -16.78 -6.14
N HIS A 18 -7.79 -17.72 -7.03
CA HIS A 18 -6.99 -18.94 -7.16
C HIS A 18 -6.78 -19.37 -8.62
N PRO A 19 -5.69 -20.10 -8.92
CA PRO A 19 -5.44 -20.64 -10.25
C PRO A 19 -6.52 -21.64 -10.67
N LYS A 20 -6.64 -21.87 -11.99
CA LYS A 20 -7.56 -22.87 -12.55
C LYS A 20 -7.10 -24.29 -12.20
N PRO A 21 -8.01 -25.21 -11.81
CA PRO A 21 -7.63 -26.57 -11.41
C PRO A 21 -6.96 -27.43 -12.49
N GLN A 22 -7.10 -27.08 -13.77
CA GLN A 22 -6.69 -27.93 -14.91
C GLN A 22 -5.23 -27.73 -15.34
N ASP A 23 -4.53 -26.71 -14.85
CA ASP A 23 -3.19 -26.41 -15.36
C ASP A 23 -2.09 -27.33 -14.80
N ASN A 24 -2.36 -28.17 -13.78
CA ASN A 24 -1.35 -29.02 -13.10
C ASN A 24 -0.06 -28.28 -12.69
N LYS A 25 -0.10 -26.95 -12.76
CA LYS A 25 0.93 -26.00 -12.39
C LYS A 25 0.38 -25.30 -11.17
N ASP A 26 0.99 -25.59 -10.02
CA ASP A 26 0.72 -24.89 -8.77
C ASP A 26 1.24 -23.43 -8.81
N GLU A 27 1.81 -23.01 -9.95
CA GLU A 27 2.46 -21.72 -10.17
C GLU A 27 1.96 -21.08 -11.48
N LEU A 28 1.28 -19.93 -11.36
CA LEU A 28 0.98 -19.03 -12.47
C LEU A 28 1.89 -17.80 -12.38
N ASP A 29 2.22 -17.21 -13.53
CA ASP A 29 2.92 -15.92 -13.63
C ASP A 29 1.94 -14.76 -13.30
N SER A 30 1.46 -14.68 -12.06
CA SER A 30 0.65 -13.58 -11.54
C SER A 30 1.51 -12.62 -10.71
N TYR A 31 1.33 -11.32 -10.93
CA TYR A 31 1.98 -10.27 -10.13
C TYR A 31 1.14 -9.90 -8.91
N MET A 32 -0.17 -10.17 -8.95
CA MET A 32 -1.10 -9.87 -7.87
C MET A 32 -1.21 -10.97 -6.82
N TYR A 33 -1.17 -12.25 -7.22
CA TYR A 33 -1.70 -13.33 -6.38
C TYR A 33 -0.70 -14.45 -6.14
N GLN A 34 -0.59 -14.84 -4.87
CA GLN A 34 0.07 -16.07 -4.46
C GLN A 34 -0.69 -17.27 -5.02
N THR A 35 0.02 -18.22 -5.65
CA THR A 35 -0.58 -19.44 -6.21
C THR A 35 -0.16 -20.70 -5.48
N VAL A 36 1.07 -20.75 -4.93
CA VAL A 36 1.51 -21.89 -4.14
C VAL A 36 0.79 -21.92 -2.79
N GLY A 37 0.30 -23.10 -2.40
CA GLY A 37 -0.44 -23.30 -1.15
C GLY A 37 -1.93 -22.89 -1.22
N HIS A 38 -2.44 -22.51 -2.39
CA HIS A 38 -3.86 -22.14 -2.57
C HIS A 38 -4.82 -23.29 -2.24
N ASP A 39 -4.34 -24.53 -2.30
CA ASP A 39 -5.05 -25.75 -1.96
C ASP A 39 -5.40 -25.80 -0.46
N VAL A 40 -4.64 -25.13 0.41
CA VAL A 40 -4.89 -25.09 1.86
C VAL A 40 -5.99 -24.08 2.24
N ILE A 41 -6.17 -23.03 1.44
CA ILE A 41 -6.99 -21.86 1.78
C ILE A 41 -8.46 -22.21 2.05
N HIS A 42 -8.99 -23.29 1.45
CA HIS A 42 -10.37 -23.73 1.69
C HIS A 42 -10.66 -24.06 3.17
N LEU A 43 -9.63 -24.40 3.96
CA LEU A 43 -9.73 -24.69 5.39
C LEU A 43 -9.87 -23.43 6.24
N TYR A 44 -9.48 -22.26 5.74
CA TYR A 44 -9.45 -21.02 6.53
C TYR A 44 -10.84 -20.59 6.99
N LYS A 45 -11.90 -20.95 6.25
CA LYS A 45 -13.29 -20.71 6.68
C LYS A 45 -13.60 -21.40 8.00
N ASP A 46 -13.07 -22.61 8.20
CA ASP A 46 -13.31 -23.44 9.38
C ASP A 46 -12.34 -23.09 10.51
N CYS A 47 -11.16 -22.56 10.16
CA CYS A 47 -10.19 -21.99 11.10
C CYS A 47 -10.71 -20.69 11.71
N LEU A 48 -11.24 -19.76 10.91
CA LEU A 48 -11.69 -18.44 11.38
C LEU A 48 -13.18 -18.38 11.72
N ASP A 49 -13.96 -19.38 11.31
CA ASP A 49 -15.42 -19.44 11.46
C ASP A 49 -16.13 -18.25 10.77
N VAL A 50 -15.69 -17.97 9.54
CA VAL A 50 -16.24 -16.93 8.66
C VAL A 50 -16.39 -17.48 7.23
N PRO A 51 -17.36 -17.01 6.43
CA PRO A 51 -17.52 -17.45 5.06
C PRO A 51 -16.28 -17.15 4.21
N LEU A 52 -15.93 -18.09 3.32
CA LEU A 52 -14.86 -17.94 2.34
C LEU A 52 -15.45 -17.93 0.93
N TYR A 53 -15.17 -16.85 0.20
CA TYR A 53 -15.52 -16.67 -1.20
C TYR A 53 -14.28 -16.90 -2.05
N ARG A 54 -14.37 -17.84 -2.99
CA ARG A 54 -13.28 -18.18 -3.89
C ARG A 54 -13.69 -17.93 -5.33
N GLN A 55 -12.78 -17.36 -6.10
CA GLN A 55 -12.97 -17.14 -7.53
C GLN A 55 -11.71 -17.55 -8.31
N GLU A 56 -11.91 -18.19 -9.45
CA GLU A 56 -10.82 -18.51 -10.37
C GLU A 56 -10.28 -17.24 -11.03
N ILE A 57 -8.96 -17.15 -11.16
CA ILE A 57 -8.29 -16.14 -11.97
C ILE A 57 -8.54 -16.47 -13.44
N LYS A 58 -9.17 -15.55 -14.16
CA LYS A 58 -9.46 -15.65 -15.60
C LYS A 58 -8.58 -14.71 -16.40
N GLY A 59 -8.29 -13.54 -15.85
CA GLY A 59 -7.46 -12.52 -16.46
C GLY A 59 -5.98 -12.82 -16.39
N SER A 60 -5.19 -11.88 -16.89
CA SER A 60 -3.72 -11.89 -16.87
C SER A 60 -3.22 -10.49 -16.47
N PRO A 61 -1.95 -10.29 -16.09
CA PRO A 61 -1.41 -8.97 -15.79
C PRO A 61 -1.25 -8.14 -17.09
N VAL A 62 -2.32 -7.48 -17.55
CA VAL A 62 -2.37 -6.75 -18.82
C VAL A 62 -1.89 -5.31 -18.61
N GLU A 63 -2.52 -4.59 -17.69
CA GLU A 63 -2.08 -3.24 -17.31
C GLU A 63 -1.02 -3.39 -16.23
N GLN A 64 0.23 -3.04 -16.55
CA GLN A 64 1.39 -3.20 -15.66
C GLN A 64 1.97 -1.88 -15.16
N GLY A 65 1.36 -0.75 -15.54
CA GLY A 65 1.75 0.58 -15.13
C GLY A 65 1.65 0.80 -13.62
N ALA A 66 2.25 1.92 -13.20
CA ALA A 66 2.20 2.39 -11.81
C ALA A 66 0.77 2.68 -11.36
N ASP A 67 -0.04 3.26 -12.25
CA ASP A 67 -1.46 3.45 -12.04
C ASP A 67 -2.25 2.33 -12.72
N TYR A 68 -3.44 2.02 -12.19
CA TYR A 68 -4.33 1.05 -12.80
C TYR A 68 -5.55 1.74 -13.40
N VAL A 69 -5.79 1.51 -14.70
CA VAL A 69 -7.03 1.84 -15.38
C VAL A 69 -7.77 0.54 -15.63
N LYS A 70 -9.10 0.56 -15.49
CA LYS A 70 -9.94 -0.60 -15.80
C LYS A 70 -9.57 -1.13 -17.19
N THR A 71 -9.10 -2.37 -17.22
CA THR A 71 -8.59 -3.01 -18.43
C THR A 71 -9.29 -4.36 -18.60
N ASP A 72 -9.83 -4.58 -19.79
CA ASP A 72 -10.52 -5.83 -20.10
C ASP A 72 -9.52 -7.00 -20.08
N GLN A 73 -9.94 -8.13 -19.50
CA GLN A 73 -9.11 -9.34 -19.32
C GLN A 73 -7.93 -9.19 -18.34
N ASP A 74 -7.87 -8.09 -17.57
CA ASP A 74 -6.87 -7.94 -16.52
C ASP A 74 -7.25 -8.74 -15.27
N GLU A 75 -6.25 -9.34 -14.61
CA GLU A 75 -6.43 -10.11 -13.36
C GLU A 75 -7.04 -9.25 -12.22
N THR A 76 -6.88 -7.93 -12.26
CA THR A 76 -7.50 -6.99 -11.33
C THR A 76 -9.03 -6.97 -11.44
N GLU A 77 -9.60 -7.24 -12.63
CA GLU A 77 -11.06 -7.31 -12.77
C GLU A 77 -11.66 -8.59 -12.16
N ASP A 78 -10.88 -9.67 -12.02
CA ASP A 78 -11.31 -10.85 -11.25
C ASP A 78 -11.49 -10.50 -9.77
N LEU A 79 -10.64 -9.60 -9.23
CA LEU A 79 -10.81 -9.08 -7.86
C LEU A 79 -12.07 -8.23 -7.74
N PHE A 80 -12.39 -7.43 -8.76
CA PHE A 80 -13.64 -6.67 -8.79
C PHE A 80 -14.87 -7.58 -8.77
N GLU A 81 -14.89 -8.64 -9.59
CA GLU A 81 -15.97 -9.63 -9.61
C GLU A 81 -16.14 -10.33 -8.25
N LEU A 82 -15.03 -10.77 -7.66
CA LEU A 82 -15.03 -11.42 -6.35
C LEU A 82 -15.59 -10.49 -5.28
N LEU A 83 -15.04 -9.28 -5.14
CA LEU A 83 -15.46 -8.33 -4.11
C LEU A 83 -16.89 -7.82 -4.34
N SER A 84 -17.34 -7.69 -5.59
CA SER A 84 -18.75 -7.40 -5.90
C SER A 84 -19.68 -8.50 -5.41
N THR A 85 -19.28 -9.76 -5.54
CA THR A 85 -20.03 -10.92 -5.03
C THR A 85 -20.10 -10.91 -3.51
N VAL A 86 -18.96 -10.67 -2.83
CA VAL A 86 -18.91 -10.57 -1.36
C VAL A 86 -19.78 -9.41 -0.88
N LYS A 87 -19.67 -8.23 -1.48
CA LYS A 87 -20.48 -7.05 -1.10
C LYS A 87 -21.98 -7.27 -1.31
N THR A 88 -22.36 -8.04 -2.32
CA THR A 88 -23.77 -8.42 -2.54
C THR A 88 -24.27 -9.35 -1.44
N ALA A 89 -23.44 -10.29 -0.99
CA ALA A 89 -23.76 -11.21 0.10
C ALA A 89 -23.69 -10.55 1.49
N HIS A 90 -22.85 -9.53 1.65
CA HIS A 90 -22.62 -8.76 2.88
C HIS A 90 -22.79 -7.26 2.60
N PRO A 91 -24.03 -6.73 2.57
CA PRO A 91 -24.29 -5.31 2.26
C PRO A 91 -23.69 -4.32 3.27
N ASP A 92 -23.36 -4.80 4.46
CA ASP A 92 -22.68 -4.11 5.56
C ASP A 92 -21.14 -4.11 5.43
N LEU A 93 -20.58 -4.69 4.36
CA LEU A 93 -19.15 -4.62 4.08
C LEU A 93 -18.73 -3.17 3.76
N GLU A 94 -17.88 -2.61 4.62
CA GLU A 94 -17.37 -1.24 4.49
C GLU A 94 -15.94 -1.17 3.92
N ALA A 95 -15.14 -2.22 4.14
CA ALA A 95 -13.72 -2.18 3.86
C ALA A 95 -13.16 -3.55 3.44
N VAL A 96 -12.03 -3.53 2.73
CA VAL A 96 -11.26 -4.70 2.32
C VAL A 96 -9.85 -4.55 2.86
N SER A 97 -9.40 -5.51 3.66
CA SER A 97 -8.01 -5.56 4.11
C SER A 97 -7.15 -6.44 3.22
N VAL A 98 -5.95 -5.97 2.92
CA VAL A 98 -4.94 -6.69 2.14
C VAL A 98 -3.60 -6.74 2.86
N GLY A 99 -2.79 -7.72 2.51
CA GLY A 99 -1.48 -7.97 3.11
C GLY A 99 -0.28 -7.40 2.33
N ALA A 100 -0.49 -6.46 1.41
CA ALA A 100 0.62 -5.85 0.67
C ALA A 100 1.57 -5.10 1.62
N ILE A 101 2.87 -5.40 1.58
CA ILE A 101 3.89 -4.78 2.44
C ILE A 101 4.66 -3.71 1.65
N LEU A 102 5.34 -4.07 0.54
CA LEU A 102 6.06 -3.08 -0.27
C LEU A 102 5.46 -2.81 -1.65
N SER A 103 4.69 -3.75 -2.19
CA SER A 103 4.19 -3.66 -3.57
C SER A 103 3.14 -2.56 -3.77
N ASN A 104 3.56 -1.44 -4.37
CA ASN A 104 2.64 -0.41 -4.88
C ASN A 104 1.71 -0.94 -5.96
N TYR A 105 2.21 -1.84 -6.81
CA TYR A 105 1.42 -2.48 -7.87
C TYR A 105 0.16 -3.14 -7.31
N GLN A 106 0.31 -3.91 -6.23
CA GLN A 106 -0.78 -4.61 -5.57
C GLN A 106 -1.71 -3.64 -4.82
N ARG A 107 -1.14 -2.71 -4.05
CA ARG A 107 -1.92 -1.72 -3.29
C ARG A 107 -2.84 -0.89 -4.19
N ILE A 108 -2.30 -0.36 -5.29
CA ILE A 108 -3.03 0.53 -6.20
C ILE A 108 -4.18 -0.19 -6.90
N ARG A 109 -3.99 -1.45 -7.31
CA ARG A 109 -5.04 -2.27 -7.93
C ARG A 109 -6.18 -2.56 -6.96
N VAL A 110 -5.86 -2.90 -5.71
CA VAL A 110 -6.86 -3.09 -4.65
C VAL A 110 -7.62 -1.79 -4.38
N GLU A 111 -6.91 -0.68 -4.22
CA GLU A 111 -7.51 0.64 -4.00
C GLU A 111 -8.45 1.05 -5.14
N ASN A 112 -8.07 0.78 -6.38
CA ASN A 112 -8.92 1.03 -7.55
C ASN A 112 -10.23 0.25 -7.47
N VAL A 113 -10.16 -1.06 -7.22
CA VAL A 113 -11.32 -1.93 -7.10
C VAL A 113 -12.22 -1.50 -5.94
N CYS A 114 -11.63 -1.25 -4.77
CA CYS A 114 -12.36 -0.76 -3.59
C CYS A 114 -13.05 0.57 -3.86
N SER A 115 -12.36 1.53 -4.48
CA SER A 115 -12.94 2.84 -4.84
C SER A 115 -14.15 2.69 -5.77
N ARG A 116 -14.07 1.81 -6.78
CA ARG A 116 -15.19 1.54 -7.70
C ARG A 116 -16.38 0.88 -7.02
N LEU A 117 -16.14 0.08 -5.99
CA LEU A 117 -17.18 -0.57 -5.20
C LEU A 117 -17.68 0.29 -4.03
N GLY A 118 -17.08 1.45 -3.76
CA GLY A 118 -17.39 2.26 -2.59
C GLY A 118 -17.02 1.55 -1.28
N LEU A 119 -15.84 0.92 -1.26
CA LEU A 119 -15.22 0.27 -0.10
C LEU A 119 -13.92 1.00 0.26
N VAL A 120 -13.50 0.91 1.53
CA VAL A 120 -12.21 1.40 1.99
C VAL A 120 -11.15 0.30 1.85
N ALA A 121 -9.99 0.58 1.26
CA ALA A 121 -8.87 -0.35 1.27
C ALA A 121 -8.04 -0.16 2.55
N LEU A 122 -7.77 -1.25 3.28
CA LEU A 122 -6.99 -1.26 4.52
C LEU A 122 -5.68 -2.02 4.30
N ALA A 123 -4.58 -1.29 4.17
CA ALA A 123 -3.24 -1.82 3.93
C ALA A 123 -2.30 -1.53 5.12
N TYR A 124 -2.63 -2.04 6.30
CA TYR A 124 -1.89 -1.77 7.55
C TYR A 124 -0.42 -2.17 7.55
N LEU A 125 -0.02 -3.09 6.65
CA LEU A 125 1.35 -3.58 6.58
C LEU A 125 2.21 -2.75 5.62
N TRP A 126 1.59 -1.85 4.87
CA TRP A 126 2.24 -1.16 3.76
C TRP A 126 3.33 -0.20 4.26
N GLN A 127 4.52 -0.31 3.65
CA GLN A 127 5.73 0.46 3.98
C GLN A 127 6.24 0.32 5.43
N ARG A 128 5.75 -0.66 6.21
CA ARG A 128 6.33 -0.96 7.51
C ARG A 128 7.72 -1.58 7.35
N ASN A 129 8.58 -1.37 8.35
CA ASN A 129 9.90 -1.99 8.41
C ASN A 129 9.75 -3.52 8.41
N GLN A 130 10.42 -4.20 7.47
CA GLN A 130 10.26 -5.65 7.30
C GLN A 130 10.81 -6.47 8.48
N GLU A 131 11.92 -6.04 9.09
CA GLU A 131 12.52 -6.76 10.22
C GLU A 131 11.61 -6.67 11.45
N GLU A 132 11.12 -5.46 11.76
CA GLU A 132 10.16 -5.24 12.83
C GLU A 132 8.86 -6.01 12.57
N LEU A 133 8.31 -5.91 11.35
CA LEU A 133 7.07 -6.55 10.98
C LEU A 133 7.12 -8.07 11.12
N LEU A 134 8.17 -8.72 10.60
CA LEU A 134 8.28 -10.18 10.69
C LEU A 134 8.50 -10.63 12.14
N SER A 135 9.29 -9.88 12.91
CA SER A 135 9.49 -10.12 14.34
C SER A 135 8.17 -10.00 15.13
N GLU A 136 7.38 -8.95 14.89
CA GLU A 136 6.07 -8.76 15.51
C GLU A 136 5.10 -9.90 15.16
N MET A 137 5.05 -10.34 13.90
CA MET A 137 4.22 -11.48 13.49
C MET A 137 4.59 -12.75 14.27
N ALA A 138 5.89 -13.04 14.40
CA ALA A 138 6.37 -14.20 15.13
C ALA A 138 6.01 -14.11 16.63
N GLN A 139 6.20 -12.93 17.23
CA GLN A 139 5.88 -12.69 18.66
C GLN A 139 4.37 -12.76 18.94
N ALA A 140 3.56 -12.26 18.01
CA ALA A 140 2.10 -12.32 18.09
C ALA A 140 1.53 -13.73 17.87
N GLY A 141 2.36 -14.76 17.73
CA GLY A 141 1.92 -16.15 17.59
C GLY A 141 1.41 -16.52 16.19
N VAL A 142 1.82 -15.78 15.15
CA VAL A 142 1.55 -16.17 13.76
C VAL A 142 2.48 -17.31 13.36
N ASN A 143 1.94 -18.52 13.31
CA ASN A 143 2.63 -19.70 12.80
C ASN A 143 2.40 -19.82 11.28
N ALA A 144 3.13 -18.99 10.53
CA ALA A 144 3.26 -19.13 9.09
C ALA A 144 4.52 -19.93 8.75
N VAL A 145 4.43 -20.88 7.82
CA VAL A 145 5.55 -21.70 7.38
C VAL A 145 5.91 -21.43 5.94
N LEU A 146 7.20 -21.54 5.59
CA LEU A 146 7.66 -21.40 4.21
C LEU A 146 7.12 -22.56 3.36
N VAL A 147 6.40 -22.23 2.29
CA VAL A 147 5.85 -23.19 1.31
C VAL A 147 6.46 -23.06 -0.07
N LYS A 148 7.19 -21.98 -0.35
CA LYS A 148 7.97 -21.81 -1.58
C LYS A 148 9.27 -21.10 -1.23
N ILE A 149 10.33 -21.43 -1.95
CA ILE A 149 11.58 -20.67 -1.97
C ILE A 149 11.99 -20.44 -3.42
N ALA A 150 12.55 -19.27 -3.71
CA ALA A 150 13.03 -18.88 -5.04
C ALA A 150 14.18 -17.86 -4.98
N ALA A 151 14.92 -17.82 -3.86
CA ALA A 151 15.98 -16.84 -3.64
C ALA A 151 17.28 -17.47 -3.15
N ILE A 152 18.38 -16.78 -3.44
CA ILE A 152 19.72 -17.16 -2.97
C ILE A 152 19.75 -17.25 -1.44
N GLY A 153 20.44 -18.28 -0.94
CA GLY A 153 20.54 -18.51 0.50
C GLY A 153 19.35 -19.23 1.14
N LEU A 154 18.24 -19.39 0.41
CA LEU A 154 17.16 -20.30 0.77
C LEU A 154 17.37 -21.68 0.14
N LYS A 155 17.02 -22.73 0.88
CA LYS A 155 17.27 -24.13 0.51
C LYS A 155 16.06 -24.98 0.86
N ARG A 156 15.87 -26.11 0.17
CA ARG A 156 14.75 -27.04 0.42
C ARG A 156 14.50 -27.42 1.88
N GLN A 157 15.54 -27.42 2.71
CA GLN A 157 15.45 -27.73 4.14
C GLN A 157 14.70 -26.66 4.96
N HIS A 158 14.54 -25.45 4.42
CA HIS A 158 13.79 -24.35 5.04
C HIS A 158 12.28 -24.46 4.80
N LEU A 159 11.85 -25.24 3.81
CA LEU A 159 10.42 -25.48 3.56
C LEU A 159 9.80 -26.17 4.78
N GLY A 160 8.64 -25.69 5.21
CA GLY A 160 7.92 -26.14 6.39
C GLY A 160 8.42 -25.54 7.71
N GLN A 161 9.52 -24.79 7.73
CA GLN A 161 9.95 -24.06 8.93
C GLN A 161 9.10 -22.80 9.12
N SER A 162 8.84 -22.44 10.38
CA SER A 162 8.06 -21.25 10.71
C SER A 162 8.83 -19.97 10.38
N ILE A 163 8.13 -18.88 10.09
CA ILE A 163 8.74 -17.56 9.90
C ILE A 163 9.50 -17.09 11.14
N GLY A 164 9.06 -17.48 12.34
CA GLY A 164 9.75 -17.19 13.59
C GLY A 164 11.09 -17.91 13.69
N ASP A 165 11.14 -19.20 13.36
CA ASP A 165 12.38 -19.97 13.34
C ASP A 165 13.34 -19.50 12.24
N MET A 166 12.79 -19.08 11.10
CA MET A 166 13.53 -18.59 9.95
C MET A 166 14.04 -17.15 10.13
N PHE A 167 13.47 -16.35 11.04
CA PHE A 167 13.77 -14.92 11.19
C PHE A 167 15.27 -14.61 11.27
N PRO A 168 16.09 -15.25 12.13
CA PRO A 168 17.52 -14.98 12.18
C PRO A 168 18.26 -15.28 10.87
N HIS A 169 17.83 -16.32 10.15
CA HIS A 169 18.38 -16.69 8.84
C HIS A 169 17.98 -15.68 7.78
N LEU A 170 16.72 -15.23 7.74
CA LEU A 170 16.23 -14.23 6.80
C LEU A 170 16.96 -12.89 6.97
N CYS A 171 17.14 -12.40 8.21
CA CYS A 171 17.93 -11.20 8.46
C CYS A 171 19.40 -11.36 8.03
N LYS A 172 19.96 -12.57 8.15
CA LYS A 172 21.31 -12.85 7.65
C LYS A 172 21.36 -12.80 6.12
N MET A 173 20.39 -13.41 5.43
CA MET A 173 20.32 -13.40 3.97
C MET A 173 20.06 -12.00 3.42
N ASN A 174 19.30 -11.17 4.13
CA ASN A 174 19.16 -9.75 3.81
C ASN A 174 20.52 -9.04 3.82
N ARG A 175 21.32 -9.21 4.87
CA ARG A 175 22.65 -8.59 4.96
C ARG A 175 23.68 -9.11 3.94
N GLU A 176 23.58 -10.38 3.54
CA GLU A 176 24.55 -11.00 2.63
C GLU A 176 24.17 -10.87 1.15
N TYR A 177 22.88 -10.84 0.84
CA TYR A 177 22.36 -10.96 -0.53
C TYR A 177 21.18 -10.02 -0.84
N ASP A 178 20.89 -9.04 0.02
CA ASP A 178 19.77 -8.11 -0.11
C ASP A 178 18.39 -8.78 -0.23
N LEU A 179 18.25 -10.00 0.30
CA LEU A 179 16.97 -10.73 0.42
C LEU A 179 15.94 -9.89 1.19
N HIS A 180 14.72 -9.77 0.69
CA HIS A 180 13.61 -9.16 1.40
C HIS A 180 13.19 -10.03 2.58
N ILE A 181 13.30 -9.49 3.80
CA ILE A 181 13.02 -10.23 5.04
C ILE A 181 11.57 -10.74 5.06
N CYS A 182 10.62 -10.03 4.46
CA CYS A 182 9.22 -10.45 4.35
C CYS A 182 8.88 -11.22 3.06
N GLY A 183 9.86 -11.56 2.23
CA GLY A 183 9.67 -12.37 1.02
C GLY A 183 9.08 -11.61 -0.17
N GLU A 184 9.19 -10.28 -0.18
CA GLU A 184 8.76 -9.44 -1.29
C GLU A 184 9.41 -9.85 -2.62
N GLY A 185 8.72 -9.62 -3.73
CA GLY A 185 9.18 -10.05 -5.05
C GLY A 185 9.12 -11.56 -5.31
N GLY A 186 8.51 -12.34 -4.41
CA GLY A 186 8.31 -13.78 -4.58
C GLY A 186 9.53 -14.64 -4.19
N GLU A 187 10.44 -14.08 -3.40
CA GLU A 187 11.66 -14.76 -2.92
C GLU A 187 11.34 -16.00 -2.07
N TYR A 188 10.25 -15.94 -1.32
CA TYR A 188 9.62 -17.08 -0.68
C TYR A 188 8.12 -16.81 -0.48
N GLU A 189 7.33 -17.87 -0.34
CA GLU A 189 5.90 -17.76 -0.02
C GLU A 189 5.61 -18.53 1.26
N THR A 190 4.57 -18.13 1.98
CA THR A 190 4.18 -18.78 3.24
C THR A 190 2.72 -19.19 3.26
N ILE A 191 2.39 -20.13 4.13
CA ILE A 191 1.00 -20.43 4.52
C ILE A 191 0.89 -20.35 6.04
N THR A 192 -0.14 -19.67 6.53
CA THR A 192 -0.45 -19.63 7.96
C THR A 192 -1.16 -20.93 8.36
N LEU A 193 -0.50 -21.75 9.17
CA LEU A 193 -1.08 -22.96 9.73
C LEU A 193 -1.84 -22.67 11.02
N ASP A 194 -1.39 -21.67 11.77
CA ASP A 194 -2.05 -21.22 12.98
C ASP A 194 -1.80 -19.72 13.22
N CYS A 195 -2.77 -19.05 13.83
CA CYS A 195 -2.59 -17.72 14.43
C CYS A 195 -3.66 -17.52 15.52
N PRO A 196 -3.53 -16.50 16.38
CA PRO A 196 -4.47 -16.32 17.49
C PRO A 196 -5.94 -16.11 17.08
N LEU A 197 -6.20 -15.66 15.86
CA LEU A 197 -7.58 -15.52 15.35
C LEU A 197 -8.21 -16.87 14.97
N PHE A 198 -7.41 -17.93 14.79
CA PHE A 198 -7.92 -19.24 14.41
C PHE A 198 -8.56 -19.94 15.61
N LYS A 199 -9.81 -20.34 15.47
CA LYS A 199 -10.53 -21.29 16.34
C LYS A 199 -10.03 -22.72 16.20
N ARG A 200 -9.52 -23.06 15.00
CA ARG A 200 -8.90 -24.34 14.69
C ARG A 200 -7.57 -24.14 13.98
N ARG A 201 -6.53 -24.83 14.40
CA ARG A 201 -5.24 -24.84 13.70
C ARG A 201 -5.22 -25.92 12.62
N ILE A 202 -4.38 -25.72 11.61
CA ILE A 202 -4.12 -26.69 10.56
C ILE A 202 -2.89 -27.51 10.95
N VAL A 203 -3.07 -28.83 11.07
CA VAL A 203 -1.98 -29.77 11.35
C VAL A 203 -1.58 -30.47 10.06
N VAL A 204 -0.31 -30.33 9.69
CA VAL A 204 0.29 -31.02 8.55
C VAL A 204 0.68 -32.43 8.97
N GLU A 205 0.03 -33.44 8.40
CA GLU A 205 0.32 -34.85 8.70
C GLU A 205 1.24 -35.48 7.65
N ASP A 206 1.15 -35.05 6.41
CA ASP A 206 2.00 -35.51 5.31
C ASP A 206 2.19 -34.40 4.27
N SER A 207 3.42 -34.26 3.78
CA SER A 207 3.81 -33.28 2.77
C SER A 207 5.00 -33.77 1.97
N GLU A 208 5.18 -33.22 0.77
CA GLU A 208 6.35 -33.49 -0.07
C GLU A 208 6.97 -32.20 -0.59
N VAL A 209 8.29 -32.20 -0.73
CA VAL A 209 9.02 -31.11 -1.39
C VAL A 209 9.10 -31.42 -2.87
N VAL A 210 8.61 -30.48 -3.68
CA VAL A 210 8.72 -30.51 -5.14
C VAL A 210 9.80 -29.52 -5.56
N ILE A 211 10.78 -29.99 -6.34
CA ILE A 211 11.84 -29.15 -6.88
C ILE A 211 11.43 -28.73 -8.28
N HIS A 212 11.25 -27.44 -8.50
CA HIS A 212 10.92 -26.87 -9.81
C HIS A 212 12.21 -26.59 -10.61
N SER A 213 13.19 -25.97 -9.96
CA SER A 213 14.51 -25.71 -10.53
C SER A 213 15.59 -25.99 -9.48
N ASP A 214 16.57 -26.82 -9.83
CA ASP A 214 17.68 -27.20 -8.96
C ASP A 214 18.96 -26.43 -9.33
N ASP A 215 18.85 -25.11 -9.45
CA ASP A 215 19.99 -24.23 -9.67
C ASP A 215 20.89 -24.17 -8.43
N ALA A 216 22.21 -24.17 -8.64
CA ALA A 216 23.20 -24.22 -7.56
C ALA A 216 23.21 -22.96 -6.68
N PHE A 217 22.67 -21.84 -7.19
CA PHE A 217 22.68 -20.54 -6.54
C PHE A 217 21.28 -20.08 -6.11
N ALA A 218 20.23 -20.40 -6.90
CA ALA A 218 18.85 -20.01 -6.61
C ALA A 218 17.88 -21.18 -6.86
N GLN A 219 17.87 -22.15 -5.95
CA GLN A 219 16.95 -23.28 -5.99
C GLN A 219 15.49 -22.81 -5.87
N VAL A 220 14.64 -23.25 -6.79
CA VAL A 220 13.19 -23.05 -6.73
C VAL A 220 12.54 -24.36 -6.31
N ALA A 221 11.94 -24.35 -5.14
CA ALA A 221 11.26 -25.52 -4.58
C ALA A 221 10.04 -25.09 -3.78
N TYR A 222 9.04 -25.96 -3.71
CA TYR A 222 7.81 -25.70 -2.97
C TYR A 222 7.32 -26.94 -2.22
N LEU A 223 6.49 -26.71 -1.21
CA LEU A 223 5.92 -27.71 -0.35
C LEU A 223 4.49 -28.03 -0.80
N LYS A 224 4.23 -29.30 -1.11
CA LYS A 224 2.91 -29.81 -1.47
C LYS A 224 2.34 -30.61 -0.31
N PHE A 225 1.18 -30.21 0.19
CA PHE A 225 0.51 -30.89 1.29
C PHE A 225 -0.28 -32.10 0.78
N LYS A 226 -0.03 -33.27 1.36
CA LYS A 226 -0.73 -34.51 1.01
C LYS A 226 -1.87 -34.79 1.97
N LYS A 227 -1.66 -34.49 3.25
CA LYS A 227 -2.64 -34.75 4.30
C LYS A 227 -2.59 -33.66 5.36
N LEU A 228 -3.75 -33.04 5.56
CA LEU A 228 -4.00 -31.99 6.53
C LEU A 228 -5.17 -32.40 7.41
N ARG A 229 -5.16 -32.00 8.69
CA ARG A 229 -6.36 -32.02 9.53
C ARG A 229 -6.54 -30.71 10.26
N LEU A 230 -7.77 -30.43 10.65
CA LEU A 230 -8.08 -29.36 11.60
C LEU A 230 -8.04 -29.90 13.03
N GLU A 231 -7.55 -29.08 13.93
CA GLU A 231 -7.55 -29.33 15.37
C GLU A 231 -8.16 -28.14 16.10
N ASP A 232 -9.19 -28.39 16.91
CA ASP A 232 -9.81 -27.37 17.75
C ASP A 232 -8.81 -26.87 18.81
N LYS A 233 -8.80 -25.56 19.04
CA LYS A 233 -8.03 -24.96 20.12
C LYS A 233 -8.79 -25.01 21.45
N THR A 234 -8.04 -24.99 22.55
CA THR A 234 -8.64 -24.85 23.88
C THR A 234 -9.11 -23.43 24.13
N GLU A 235 -9.97 -23.21 25.13
CA GLU A 235 -10.43 -21.86 25.51
C GLU A 235 -9.26 -20.94 25.86
N ASP A 236 -8.27 -21.45 26.60
CA ASP A 236 -7.07 -20.69 26.99
C ASP A 236 -6.26 -20.18 25.78
N GLU A 237 -6.26 -20.92 24.66
CA GLU A 237 -5.54 -20.55 23.45
C GLU A 237 -6.29 -19.54 22.57
N LEU A 238 -7.58 -19.30 22.86
CA LEU A 238 -8.42 -18.32 22.16
C LEU A 238 -8.44 -16.96 22.85
N GLU A 239 -7.88 -16.87 24.06
CA GLU A 239 -7.77 -15.61 24.79
C GLU A 239 -6.91 -14.59 24.03
N PRO A 240 -7.33 -13.32 23.95
CA PRO A 240 -6.73 -12.33 23.05
C PRO A 240 -5.44 -11.70 23.62
N TYR A 241 -4.59 -12.48 24.28
CA TYR A 241 -3.34 -11.99 24.89
C TYR A 241 -2.40 -11.33 23.87
N TRP A 242 -2.40 -11.83 22.64
CA TRP A 242 -1.63 -11.28 21.52
C TRP A 242 -1.95 -9.81 21.21
N MET A 243 -3.10 -9.27 21.62
CA MET A 243 -3.46 -7.88 21.35
C MET A 243 -2.53 -6.89 22.07
N SER A 244 -1.95 -7.25 23.22
CA SER A 244 -0.96 -6.39 23.90
C SER A 244 0.39 -6.36 23.18
N ASP A 245 0.67 -7.40 22.39
CA ASP A 245 1.93 -7.55 21.65
C ASP A 245 1.83 -6.93 20.25
N MET A 246 0.62 -6.55 19.81
CA MET A 246 0.45 -5.80 18.58
C MET A 246 0.92 -4.36 18.78
N ASN A 247 1.93 -3.97 18.01
CA ASN A 247 2.20 -2.57 17.80
C ASN A 247 1.07 -1.97 16.96
N LEU A 248 0.11 -1.36 17.66
CA LEU A 248 -0.82 -0.42 17.05
C LEU A 248 -0.03 0.86 16.86
N ASP A 249 0.63 1.00 15.70
CA ASP A 249 1.15 2.30 15.30
C ASP A 249 -0.01 3.29 15.49
N PRO A 250 0.13 4.30 16.37
CA PRO A 250 -0.95 5.24 16.64
C PRO A 250 -1.38 5.78 15.28
N VAL A 251 -2.68 5.73 15.01
CA VAL A 251 -3.31 6.31 13.81
C VAL A 251 -2.54 7.58 13.47
N TRP A 252 -1.77 7.51 12.39
CA TRP A 252 -0.61 8.37 12.12
C TRP A 252 -0.69 9.73 12.82
N GLU A 253 0.07 9.93 13.91
CA GLU A 253 0.22 11.28 14.44
C GLU A 253 0.85 12.13 13.33
N ALA A 254 0.24 13.29 13.05
CA ALA A 254 0.57 14.11 11.89
C ALA A 254 2.05 14.51 11.79
N ASP A 255 2.79 14.41 12.91
CA ASP A 255 4.20 14.74 13.01
C ASP A 255 5.12 13.62 12.47
N GLU A 256 4.68 12.35 12.46
CA GLU A 256 5.42 11.21 11.88
C GLU A 256 5.17 11.04 10.37
N LEU A 257 4.13 11.68 9.83
CA LEU A 257 3.86 11.78 8.39
C LEU A 257 4.84 12.71 7.63
N MET A 258 5.74 13.36 8.36
CA MET A 258 6.81 14.17 7.80
C MET A 258 7.96 13.25 7.35
N LEU A 259 7.74 12.51 6.27
CA LEU A 259 8.86 12.01 5.49
C LEU A 259 9.77 13.19 5.18
N SER A 260 11.07 13.01 5.41
CA SER A 260 12.04 14.00 4.99
C SER A 260 11.88 14.24 3.48
N ILE A 261 12.16 15.47 3.04
CA ILE A 261 12.08 15.82 1.63
C ILE A 261 12.88 14.82 0.78
N GLU A 262 14.01 14.32 1.30
CA GLU A 262 14.85 13.32 0.66
C GLU A 262 14.15 11.96 0.52
N GLU A 263 13.43 11.48 1.54
CA GLU A 263 12.67 10.22 1.46
C GLU A 263 11.51 10.28 0.46
N LEU A 264 10.78 11.41 0.42
CA LEU A 264 9.70 11.64 -0.55
C LEU A 264 10.22 11.65 -1.99
N VAL A 265 11.36 12.30 -2.22
CA VAL A 265 11.98 12.37 -3.54
C VAL A 265 12.51 10.99 -3.95
N ASN A 266 13.18 10.27 -3.06
CA ASN A 266 13.65 8.91 -3.31
C ASN A 266 12.51 7.94 -3.65
N ALA A 267 11.39 7.99 -2.91
CA ALA A 267 10.21 7.17 -3.17
C ALA A 267 9.59 7.47 -4.54
N LYS A 268 9.51 8.75 -4.92
CA LYS A 268 9.00 9.18 -6.25
C LYS A 268 9.94 8.75 -7.38
N GLN A 269 11.26 8.88 -7.19
CA GLN A 269 12.24 8.47 -8.19
C GLN A 269 12.29 6.95 -8.38
N ALA A 270 12.19 6.18 -7.30
CA ALA A 270 12.07 4.73 -7.36
C ALA A 270 10.82 4.30 -8.14
N SER A 271 9.73 5.07 -8.05
CA SER A 271 8.52 4.84 -8.84
C SER A 271 8.66 5.21 -10.33
N LEU A 272 9.57 6.12 -10.70
CA LEU A 272 9.76 6.61 -12.08
C LEU A 272 10.82 5.83 -12.88
N LYS A 273 11.78 5.17 -12.22
CA LYS A 273 12.87 4.40 -12.87
C LYS A 273 12.44 3.11 -13.60
N LYS A 274 11.14 2.89 -13.83
CA LYS A 274 10.63 1.69 -14.53
C LYS A 274 10.30 1.89 -16.01
N ASP A 275 10.25 3.12 -16.52
CA ASP A 275 10.04 3.37 -17.96
C ASP A 275 11.35 3.77 -18.65
N ASP A 276 12.10 2.77 -19.08
CA ASP A 276 13.30 2.92 -19.89
C ASP A 276 12.91 3.11 -21.36
N SER A 277 12.28 4.24 -21.68
CA SER A 277 12.28 4.78 -23.04
C SER A 277 12.08 6.30 -23.05
N ALA A 278 13.21 7.01 -23.03
CA ALA A 278 13.42 8.35 -23.58
C ALA A 278 12.34 9.42 -23.33
N THR A 279 12.59 10.31 -22.37
CA THR A 279 12.57 11.76 -22.66
C THR A 279 13.61 12.46 -21.80
N GLY A 280 14.46 13.26 -22.47
CA GLY A 280 15.55 13.98 -21.84
C GLY A 280 15.06 14.97 -20.79
N TYR A 281 15.70 14.92 -19.62
CA TYR A 281 15.57 15.96 -18.62
C TYR A 281 15.89 17.32 -19.26
N VAL A 282 14.92 18.23 -19.24
CA VAL A 282 15.19 19.65 -19.40
C VAL A 282 15.92 20.08 -18.13
N ILE A 283 17.24 20.01 -18.16
CA ILE A 283 18.06 20.86 -17.31
C ILE A 283 17.75 22.27 -17.77
N ALA A 284 16.89 22.98 -17.03
CA ALA A 284 16.77 24.42 -17.17
C ALA A 284 18.14 25.02 -16.78
N GLN A 285 19.04 25.12 -17.77
CA GLN A 285 20.25 25.92 -17.65
C GLN A 285 19.83 27.33 -17.27
N GLY A 286 20.50 27.84 -16.24
CA GLY A 286 20.10 29.04 -15.54
C GLY A 286 19.86 30.24 -16.44
N THR A 287 18.76 30.93 -16.18
CA THR A 287 18.76 32.39 -16.18
C THR A 287 18.66 32.80 -14.72
N GLY A 288 19.76 33.33 -14.20
CA GLY A 288 19.90 33.70 -12.79
C GLY A 288 18.76 34.61 -12.34
N ILE A 289 18.25 34.32 -11.15
CA ILE A 289 17.71 35.37 -10.29
C ILE A 289 18.56 35.36 -9.03
N ASP A 290 19.34 36.42 -8.99
CA ASP A 290 20.16 36.91 -7.89
C ASP A 290 19.44 36.78 -6.55
N GLN A 291 20.16 36.36 -5.50
CA GLN A 291 19.72 36.53 -4.13
C GLN A 291 19.84 38.00 -3.74
N THR A 292 19.02 38.86 -4.33
CA THR A 292 18.80 40.20 -3.81
C THR A 292 17.50 40.19 -3.03
N ARG A 293 17.62 40.23 -1.71
CA ARG A 293 16.56 40.78 -0.84
C ARG A 293 16.28 42.21 -1.32
N THR A 294 15.33 42.38 -2.21
CA THR A 294 14.74 43.69 -2.49
C THR A 294 13.67 43.94 -1.45
N SER A 295 14.03 44.72 -0.44
CA SER A 295 13.10 45.47 0.39
C SER A 295 12.27 46.38 -0.53
N GLY A 296 11.01 46.03 -0.81
CA GLY A 296 10.12 46.88 -1.59
C GLY A 296 8.90 46.16 -2.16
N ASP A 297 7.73 46.58 -1.64
CA ASP A 297 6.36 46.39 -2.14
C ASP A 297 5.67 45.01 -2.03
N GLY A 298 4.93 44.84 -0.93
CA GLY A 298 3.47 44.59 -0.95
C GLY A 298 2.88 43.27 -1.45
N SER A 299 3.41 42.60 -2.47
CA SER A 299 2.72 41.43 -3.07
C SER A 299 3.68 40.48 -3.78
N GLY A 300 3.92 39.30 -3.20
CA GLY A 300 4.64 38.21 -3.89
C GLY A 300 5.59 37.44 -2.99
N ARG A 301 5.05 36.53 -2.16
CA ARG A 301 5.85 35.42 -1.61
C ARG A 301 5.89 34.33 -2.69
N HIS A 302 6.93 34.32 -3.51
CA HIS A 302 7.04 33.43 -4.65
C HIS A 302 8.19 32.44 -4.47
N VAL A 303 7.82 31.15 -4.43
CA VAL A 303 8.63 29.95 -4.73
C VAL A 303 10.08 29.95 -4.23
N SER A 304 10.35 29.17 -3.19
CA SER A 304 11.72 28.94 -2.69
C SER A 304 12.30 27.65 -3.26
N LYS A 305 13.47 27.73 -3.91
CA LYS A 305 14.27 26.57 -4.31
C LYS A 305 15.27 26.23 -3.20
N PHE A 306 15.33 24.96 -2.83
CA PHE A 306 16.35 24.42 -1.93
C PHE A 306 17.30 23.53 -2.72
N LEU A 307 18.60 23.64 -2.44
CA LEU A 307 19.62 22.73 -2.96
C LEU A 307 19.91 21.71 -1.85
N SER A 308 19.57 20.44 -2.05
CA SER A 308 20.11 19.35 -1.22
C SER A 308 21.55 19.04 -1.68
N HIS A 309 22.31 18.35 -0.83
CA HIS A 309 23.76 18.16 -1.01
C HIS A 309 24.17 17.27 -2.20
N ASP A 310 23.20 16.69 -2.92
CA ASP A 310 23.41 15.93 -4.14
C ASP A 310 22.41 16.35 -5.22
N SER A 311 22.79 17.32 -6.04
CA SER A 311 22.26 17.62 -7.40
C SER A 311 20.75 17.76 -7.64
N GLU A 312 19.88 17.61 -6.64
CA GLU A 312 18.42 17.59 -6.81
C GLU A 312 17.80 18.90 -6.36
N VAL A 313 17.13 19.58 -7.31
CA VAL A 313 16.46 20.85 -7.07
C VAL A 313 15.04 20.57 -6.59
N VAL A 314 14.82 20.65 -5.27
CA VAL A 314 13.46 20.60 -4.71
C VAL A 314 12.87 22.01 -4.69
N CYS A 315 11.63 22.12 -5.17
CA CYS A 315 10.90 23.38 -5.26
C CYS A 315 9.73 23.39 -4.27
N ALA A 316 9.68 24.38 -3.38
CA ALA A 316 8.57 24.56 -2.46
C ALA A 316 7.62 25.66 -2.98
N ILE A 317 6.34 25.32 -3.10
CA ILE A 317 5.27 26.29 -3.35
C ILE A 317 4.79 26.80 -2.00
N GLY A 318 4.84 28.12 -1.81
CA GLY A 318 4.32 28.75 -0.59
C GLY A 318 2.81 28.52 -0.43
N GLY A 319 2.35 28.44 0.82
CA GLY A 319 0.94 28.17 1.15
C GLY A 319 -0.01 29.04 0.33
N THR A 320 -0.95 28.39 -0.35
CA THR A 320 -1.79 28.99 -1.40
C THR A 320 -3.23 29.04 -0.93
N THR A 321 -3.95 30.13 -1.17
CA THR A 321 -5.38 30.19 -0.84
C THR A 321 -6.20 30.57 -2.06
N ALA A 322 -7.53 30.51 -1.95
CA ALA A 322 -8.42 30.96 -3.01
C ALA A 322 -8.34 32.48 -3.30
N PHE A 323 -7.73 33.27 -2.42
CA PHE A 323 -7.82 34.75 -2.41
C PHE A 323 -6.52 35.45 -2.83
N GLU A 324 -5.61 34.78 -3.53
CA GLU A 324 -4.30 35.35 -3.90
C GLU A 324 -4.33 36.34 -5.08
N THR A 325 -5.43 36.42 -5.84
CA THR A 325 -5.54 37.36 -6.96
C THR A 325 -6.19 38.68 -6.51
N PRO A 326 -5.61 39.86 -6.83
CA PRO A 326 -6.17 41.17 -6.45
C PRO A 326 -7.57 41.47 -7.03
N SER A 327 -8.08 40.61 -7.90
CA SER A 327 -9.38 40.72 -8.56
C SER A 327 -10.55 40.19 -7.70
N SER A 328 -10.27 39.56 -6.56
CA SER A 328 -11.29 38.89 -5.75
C SER A 328 -11.97 39.80 -4.71
N GLU A 329 -12.28 41.06 -5.05
CA GLU A 329 -13.19 41.89 -4.25
C GLU A 329 -14.63 41.30 -4.20
N GLY A 330 -14.93 40.29 -5.03
CA GLY A 330 -16.21 39.58 -5.09
C GLY A 330 -16.35 38.30 -4.25
N SER A 331 -15.29 37.75 -3.64
CA SER A 331 -15.32 36.38 -3.08
C SER A 331 -15.91 36.26 -1.67
N ARG A 332 -16.95 37.02 -1.31
CA ARG A 332 -17.58 36.93 0.02
C ARG A 332 -18.58 35.77 0.19
N HIS A 333 -18.79 34.92 -0.83
CA HIS A 333 -19.78 33.83 -0.77
C HIS A 333 -19.37 32.54 -1.50
N LEU A 334 -18.09 32.15 -1.47
CA LEU A 334 -17.73 30.80 -1.94
C LEU A 334 -18.23 29.75 -0.94
N SER A 335 -18.76 28.64 -1.44
CA SER A 335 -18.87 27.40 -0.68
C SER A 335 -17.46 26.83 -0.41
N ILE A 336 -17.31 25.94 0.56
CA ILE A 336 -16.00 25.33 0.86
C ILE A 336 -15.46 24.49 -0.31
N ALA A 337 -16.35 23.89 -1.11
CA ALA A 337 -15.98 23.17 -2.34
C ALA A 337 -15.40 24.11 -3.42
N GLU A 338 -16.04 25.27 -3.63
CA GLU A 338 -15.56 26.28 -4.58
C GLU A 338 -14.25 26.92 -4.11
N GLU A 339 -14.12 27.16 -2.80
CA GLU A 339 -12.87 27.66 -2.21
C GLU A 339 -11.71 26.66 -2.37
N THR A 340 -11.98 25.37 -2.15
CA THR A 340 -11.00 24.29 -2.39
C THR A 340 -10.59 24.24 -3.86
N THR A 341 -11.56 24.34 -4.77
CA THR A 341 -11.31 24.33 -6.22
C THR A 341 -10.45 25.51 -6.64
N ALA A 342 -10.78 26.73 -6.17
CA ALA A 342 -10.00 27.93 -6.46
C ALA A 342 -8.58 27.86 -5.87
N CYS A 343 -8.42 27.31 -4.67
CA CYS A 343 -7.12 27.08 -4.05
C CYS A 343 -6.24 26.18 -4.92
N LEU A 344 -6.76 25.02 -5.34
CA LEU A 344 -6.02 24.07 -6.18
C LEU A 344 -5.72 24.63 -7.56
N GLN A 345 -6.61 25.42 -8.17
CA GLN A 345 -6.33 26.14 -9.41
C GLN A 345 -5.16 27.13 -9.27
N ASN A 346 -5.09 27.84 -8.15
CA ASN A 346 -3.96 28.74 -7.87
C ASN A 346 -2.64 27.97 -7.70
N VAL A 347 -2.67 26.79 -7.06
CA VAL A 347 -1.50 25.90 -6.97
C VAL A 347 -1.08 25.42 -8.35
N GLN A 348 -2.03 24.98 -9.19
CA GLN A 348 -1.76 24.57 -10.57
C GLN A 348 -1.11 25.69 -11.37
N ALA A 349 -1.64 26.91 -11.30
CA ALA A 349 -1.05 28.06 -11.99
C ALA A 349 0.39 28.37 -11.52
N LYS A 350 0.70 28.14 -10.23
CA LYS A 350 2.06 28.28 -9.70
C LYS A 350 3.01 27.20 -10.22
N LEU A 351 2.55 25.94 -10.32
CA LEU A 351 3.30 24.83 -10.91
C LEU A 351 3.60 25.11 -12.39
N GLU A 352 2.58 25.50 -13.16
CA GLU A 352 2.72 25.79 -14.60
C GLU A 352 3.71 26.95 -14.85
N LYS A 353 3.73 27.97 -13.98
CA LYS A 353 4.67 29.10 -14.07
C LYS A 353 6.15 28.66 -13.94
N ILE A 354 6.41 27.55 -13.27
CA ILE A 354 7.75 26.96 -13.13
C ILE A 354 7.96 25.76 -14.06
N GLY A 355 7.04 25.50 -14.99
CA GLY A 355 7.12 24.43 -15.97
C GLY A 355 6.85 23.03 -15.40
N LEU A 356 6.15 22.94 -14.27
CA LEU A 356 5.77 21.69 -13.62
C LEU A 356 4.25 21.47 -13.68
N GLY A 357 3.80 20.23 -13.50
CA GLY A 357 2.41 19.85 -13.36
C GLY A 357 2.14 19.12 -12.05
N TRP A 358 0.95 18.52 -11.93
CA TRP A 358 0.55 17.76 -10.74
C TRP A 358 1.33 16.45 -10.56
N ALA A 359 1.84 15.87 -11.67
CA ALA A 359 2.62 14.64 -11.63
C ALA A 359 3.94 14.80 -10.89
N GLU A 360 4.53 16.01 -10.90
CA GLU A 360 5.80 16.34 -10.26
C GLU A 360 5.64 16.69 -8.77
N VAL A 361 4.40 16.78 -8.26
CA VAL A 361 4.15 17.04 -6.84
C VAL A 361 4.48 15.78 -6.03
N VAL A 362 5.40 15.92 -5.08
CA VAL A 362 5.85 14.83 -4.20
C VAL A 362 5.09 14.77 -2.89
N PHE A 363 4.59 15.91 -2.40
CA PHE A 363 3.86 16.00 -1.14
C PHE A 363 3.04 17.28 -1.06
N MET A 364 1.89 17.23 -0.37
CA MET A 364 1.04 18.38 -0.10
C MET A 364 0.65 18.46 1.39
N GLN A 365 0.65 19.67 1.94
CA GLN A 365 0.01 19.95 3.23
C GLN A 365 -1.26 20.73 2.97
N VAL A 366 -2.38 20.21 3.45
CA VAL A 366 -3.70 20.83 3.30
C VAL A 366 -4.17 21.27 4.68
N PHE A 367 -4.39 22.56 4.85
CA PHE A 367 -4.91 23.12 6.09
C PHE A 367 -6.37 23.47 5.91
N VAL A 368 -7.22 23.05 6.85
CA VAL A 368 -8.65 23.40 6.87
C VAL A 368 -9.02 24.11 8.17
N SER A 369 -9.85 25.16 8.10
CA SER A 369 -10.26 25.90 9.32
C SER A 369 -11.23 25.12 10.20
N ASN A 370 -11.91 24.12 9.63
CA ASN A 370 -12.89 23.28 10.31
C ASN A 370 -12.86 21.86 9.73
N MET A 371 -12.54 20.86 10.55
CA MET A 371 -12.49 19.47 10.12
C MET A 371 -13.87 18.89 9.74
N ALA A 372 -14.97 19.53 10.14
CA ALA A 372 -16.30 19.14 9.67
C ALA A 372 -16.45 19.25 8.15
N ASP A 373 -15.65 20.09 7.49
CA ASP A 373 -15.66 20.29 6.04
C ASP A 373 -14.81 19.25 5.28
N PHE A 374 -14.10 18.36 5.97
CA PHE A 374 -13.14 17.41 5.38
C PHE A 374 -13.73 16.56 4.24
N VAL A 375 -14.97 16.09 4.40
CA VAL A 375 -15.66 15.29 3.37
C VAL A 375 -15.88 16.11 2.09
N VAL A 376 -16.29 17.37 2.24
CA VAL A 376 -16.57 18.28 1.11
C VAL A 376 -15.27 18.71 0.42
N VAL A 377 -14.23 19.04 1.21
CA VAL A 377 -12.88 19.34 0.71
C VAL A 377 -12.33 18.16 -0.07
N ASN A 378 -12.45 16.93 0.43
CA ASN A 378 -12.00 15.74 -0.28
C ASN A 378 -12.76 15.48 -1.57
N GLY A 379 -14.07 15.73 -1.59
CA GLY A 379 -14.87 15.65 -2.81
C GLY A 379 -14.34 16.59 -3.90
N ALA A 380 -14.07 17.85 -3.56
CA ALA A 380 -13.51 18.82 -4.50
C ALA A 380 -12.06 18.49 -4.90
N TYR A 381 -11.22 18.11 -3.93
CA TYR A 381 -9.82 17.73 -4.13
C TYR A 381 -9.68 16.59 -5.15
N LYS A 382 -10.50 15.53 -5.02
CA LYS A 382 -10.53 14.40 -5.95
C LYS A 382 -10.89 14.76 -7.40
N THR A 383 -11.34 15.97 -7.69
CA THR A 383 -11.59 16.38 -9.08
C THR A 383 -10.33 16.85 -9.81
N PHE A 384 -9.28 17.24 -9.07
CA PHE A 384 -7.97 17.67 -9.61
C PHE A 384 -7.00 16.51 -9.80
N PHE A 385 -7.22 15.43 -9.06
CA PHE A 385 -6.35 14.27 -9.05
C PHE A 385 -7.16 13.05 -9.45
N GLY A 386 -6.63 12.25 -10.37
CA GLY A 386 -7.23 10.99 -10.76
C GLY A 386 -7.03 9.93 -9.67
N ILE A 387 -6.46 8.80 -10.08
CA ILE A 387 -6.36 7.60 -9.24
C ILE A 387 -5.19 7.72 -8.24
N ASN A 388 -4.25 8.64 -8.48
CA ASN A 388 -3.03 8.79 -7.69
C ASN A 388 -2.76 10.26 -7.31
N PRO A 389 -3.50 10.80 -6.32
CA PRO A 389 -3.17 12.10 -5.78
C PRO A 389 -1.77 12.09 -5.14
N PRO A 390 -1.05 13.22 -5.12
CA PRO A 390 0.18 13.31 -4.37
C PRO A 390 -0.07 12.97 -2.90
N PRO A 391 0.90 12.32 -2.22
CA PRO A 391 0.87 12.13 -0.77
C PRO A 391 0.50 13.44 -0.07
N ARG A 392 -0.43 13.38 0.88
CA ARG A 392 -0.88 14.58 1.59
C ARG A 392 -1.15 14.35 3.06
N ALA A 393 -0.92 15.37 3.86
CA ALA A 393 -1.43 15.50 5.22
C ALA A 393 -2.51 16.58 5.25
N CYS A 394 -3.69 16.27 5.79
CA CYS A 394 -4.77 17.24 5.97
C CYS A 394 -4.99 17.50 7.46
N VAL A 395 -4.83 18.75 7.89
CA VAL A 395 -4.88 19.12 9.32
C VAL A 395 -5.80 20.32 9.56
N GLY A 396 -6.44 20.33 10.74
CA GLY A 396 -7.24 21.46 11.20
C GLY A 396 -6.35 22.59 11.73
N ALA A 397 -6.47 23.81 11.21
CA ALA A 397 -5.65 24.95 11.64
C ALA A 397 -6.41 26.29 11.66
N ASN A 398 -5.96 27.22 12.50
CA ASN A 398 -6.49 28.59 12.53
C ASN A 398 -5.94 29.40 11.34
N LEU A 399 -6.69 29.41 10.24
CA LEU A 399 -6.32 30.15 9.02
C LEU A 399 -6.71 31.63 9.08
N PRO A 400 -5.96 32.52 8.39
CA PRO A 400 -6.33 33.94 8.27
C PRO A 400 -7.68 34.11 7.58
N LYS A 401 -8.65 34.72 8.27
CA LYS A 401 -9.97 35.04 7.70
C LYS A 401 -9.80 35.92 6.45
N PRO A 402 -10.58 35.69 5.37
CA PRO A 402 -11.73 34.79 5.26
C PRO A 402 -11.40 33.33 4.87
N CYS A 403 -10.13 32.94 4.81
CA CYS A 403 -9.72 31.63 4.31
C CYS A 403 -10.16 30.48 5.23
N ARG A 404 -10.71 29.44 4.63
CA ARG A 404 -11.09 28.17 5.26
C ARG A 404 -10.25 27.00 4.78
N ILE A 405 -9.47 27.18 3.70
CA ILE A 405 -8.51 26.21 3.20
C ILE A 405 -7.21 26.88 2.72
N GLN A 406 -6.07 26.23 2.91
CA GLN A 406 -4.74 26.60 2.41
C GLN A 406 -3.94 25.38 1.97
#